data_AF-A0A8X6JI61-F1
#
_entry.id   AF-A0A8X6JI61-F1
#
_cell.length_a   1.000
_cell.length_b   1.000
_cell.length_c   1.000
_cell.angle_alpha   90.00
_cell.angle_beta   90.00
_cell.angle_gamma   90.00
#
_symmetry.space_group_name_H-M   'P 1'
#
loop_
_entity.id
_entity.type
_entity.pdbx_description
1 polymer ?
#
loop_
_entity_poly.entity_id
_entity_poly.type
_entity_poly.pdbx_seq_one_letter_code
_entity_poly.pdbx_strand_id
1 'polypeptide(L)'
;MTLQFASKLGLEKEKINLAVSGLSENSTNIKWKINDAFISNNDSSYTSPLDFLIVPRITDFVPSIQPNLKNKRFNDINRSILADPSFDKPGKIDMIIGAELFYQILKDGRK
;
A
#
# COMPACT_ATOMS: atom_id res chain seq x y z
N MET A 1 1.08 -7.04 0.08
CA MET A 1 -0.08 -6.80 0.98
C MET A 1 0.10 -7.60 2.28
N THR A 2 -0.47 -7.14 3.40
CA THR A 2 -0.40 -7.88 4.67
C THR A 2 -1.43 -9.00 4.73
N LEU A 3 -1.09 -10.08 5.46
CA LEU A 3 -2.03 -11.19 5.71
C LEU A 3 -3.30 -10.72 6.43
N GLN A 4 -3.16 -9.79 7.38
CA GLN A 4 -4.30 -9.24 8.13
C GLN A 4 -5.30 -8.56 7.17
N PHE A 5 -4.80 -7.72 6.26
CA PHE A 5 -5.65 -7.00 5.32
C PHE A 5 -6.30 -7.93 4.29
N ALA A 6 -5.52 -8.88 3.74
CA ALA A 6 -6.04 -9.90 2.83
C ALA A 6 -7.19 -10.71 3.45
N SER A 7 -7.06 -11.09 4.72
CA SER A 7 -8.11 -11.81 5.46
C SER A 7 -9.32 -10.92 5.75
N LYS A 8 -9.11 -9.63 6.10
CA LYS A 8 -10.19 -8.67 6.32
C LYS A 8 -11.05 -8.47 5.07
N LEU A 9 -10.43 -8.46 3.90
CA LEU A 9 -11.11 -8.34 2.61
C LEU A 9 -11.73 -9.67 2.12
N GLY A 10 -11.46 -10.79 2.80
CA GLY A 10 -11.96 -12.10 2.38
C GLY A 10 -11.37 -12.60 1.05
N LEU A 11 -10.20 -12.10 0.65
CA LEU A 11 -9.59 -12.45 -0.63
C LEU A 11 -9.04 -13.88 -0.62
N GLU A 12 -9.24 -14.56 -1.75
CA GLU A 12 -8.66 -15.88 -2.02
C GLU A 12 -7.13 -15.78 -2.18
N LYS A 13 -6.43 -16.81 -1.71
CA LYS A 13 -4.96 -16.83 -1.64
C LYS A 13 -4.46 -18.08 -2.33
N GLU A 14 -3.56 -17.92 -3.28
CA GLU A 14 -2.87 -19.03 -3.93
C GLU A 14 -1.59 -19.38 -3.15
N LYS A 15 -1.35 -20.68 -2.93
CA LYS A 15 -0.13 -21.15 -2.26
C LYS A 15 1.06 -21.07 -3.22
N ILE A 16 2.14 -20.45 -2.77
CA ILE A 16 3.40 -20.33 -3.52
C ILE A 16 4.61 -20.61 -2.63
N ASN A 17 5.78 -20.72 -3.24
CA ASN A 17 7.06 -20.83 -2.54
C ASN A 17 8.09 -19.94 -3.26
N LEU A 18 8.14 -18.66 -2.87
CA LEU A 18 8.97 -17.64 -3.51
C LEU A 18 9.81 -16.91 -2.46
N ALA A 19 11.14 -16.97 -2.59
CA ALA A 19 12.03 -16.16 -1.77
C ALA A 19 12.12 -14.73 -2.32
N VAL A 20 11.88 -13.74 -1.46
CA VAL A 20 12.04 -12.31 -1.77
C VAL A 20 13.10 -11.73 -0.86
N SER A 21 14.14 -11.14 -1.44
CA SER A 21 15.22 -10.47 -0.71
C SER A 21 15.02 -8.96 -0.71
N GLY A 22 15.33 -8.32 0.42
CA GLY A 22 15.18 -6.87 0.60
C GLY A 22 16.37 -6.23 1.31
N LEU A 23 16.09 -5.28 2.21
CA LEU A 23 17.10 -4.54 2.97
C LEU A 23 18.07 -5.47 3.71
N SER A 24 19.37 -5.18 3.56
CA SER A 24 20.48 -5.96 4.15
C SER A 24 20.50 -7.43 3.75
N GLU A 25 20.08 -7.75 2.52
CA GLU A 25 20.02 -9.12 1.95
C GLU A 25 19.14 -10.10 2.75
N ASN A 26 18.32 -9.58 3.67
CA ASN A 26 17.36 -10.39 4.40
C ASN A 26 16.31 -10.91 3.41
N SER A 27 16.17 -12.23 3.37
CA SER A 27 15.17 -12.90 2.55
C SER A 27 13.97 -13.33 3.38
N THR A 28 12.79 -13.18 2.79
CA THR A 28 11.54 -13.69 3.34
C THR A 28 10.94 -14.66 2.34
N ASN A 29 10.58 -15.86 2.80
CA ASN A 29 9.87 -16.81 1.97
C ASN A 29 8.37 -16.51 1.97
N ILE A 30 7.84 -16.14 0.80
CA ILE A 30 6.42 -15.87 0.58
C ILE A 30 5.69 -17.19 0.36
N LYS A 31 4.65 -17.39 1.16
CA LYS A 31 3.81 -18.61 1.14
C LYS A 31 2.52 -18.45 0.36
N TRP A 32 2.07 -17.21 0.17
CA TRP A 32 0.78 -16.90 -0.41
C TRP A 32 0.88 -15.69 -1.33
N LYS A 33 0.14 -15.73 -2.44
CA LYS A 33 -0.12 -14.57 -3.28
C LYS A 33 -1.62 -14.42 -3.53
N ILE A 34 -2.02 -13.25 -4.00
CA ILE A 34 -3.33 -12.98 -4.57
C ILE A 34 -3.10 -12.60 -6.01
N ASN A 35 -3.86 -13.22 -6.91
CA ASN A 35 -3.83 -12.89 -8.33
C ASN A 35 -5.03 -12.03 -8.69
N ASP A 36 -4.86 -11.23 -9.75
CA ASP A 36 -5.95 -10.55 -10.43
C ASP A 36 -6.82 -9.69 -9.47
N ALA A 37 -6.19 -9.13 -8.43
CA ALA A 37 -6.89 -8.21 -7.53
C ALA A 37 -7.00 -6.85 -8.21
N PHE A 38 -8.20 -6.28 -8.22
CA PHE A 38 -8.41 -4.95 -8.77
C PHE A 38 -8.25 -3.89 -7.67
N ILE A 39 -7.38 -2.91 -7.92
CA ILE A 39 -7.34 -1.68 -7.13
C ILE A 39 -8.11 -0.59 -7.88
N SER A 40 -8.83 0.23 -7.12
CA SER A 40 -9.51 1.40 -7.66
C SER A 40 -9.20 2.61 -6.80
N ASN A 41 -9.15 3.79 -7.41
CA ASN A 41 -9.07 5.04 -6.67
C ASN A 41 -10.44 5.39 -6.04
N ASN A 42 -10.49 6.44 -5.21
CA ASN A 42 -11.67 6.75 -4.38
C ASN A 42 -12.96 7.04 -5.17
N ASP A 43 -12.86 7.57 -6.40
CA ASP A 43 -14.01 7.84 -7.27
C ASP A 43 -14.20 6.78 -8.37
N SER A 44 -13.43 5.69 -8.31
CA SER A 44 -13.42 4.60 -9.28
C SER A 44 -13.12 5.00 -10.74
N SER A 45 -12.61 6.22 -10.99
CA SER A 45 -12.24 6.67 -12.35
C SER A 45 -11.01 5.96 -12.90
N TYR A 46 -10.19 5.37 -12.04
CA TYR A 46 -9.06 4.53 -12.41
C TYR A 46 -9.14 3.20 -11.68
N THR A 47 -8.93 2.11 -12.42
CA THR A 47 -8.87 0.76 -11.89
C THR A 47 -7.77 -0.02 -12.61
N SER A 48 -7.01 -0.83 -11.89
CA SER A 48 -5.93 -1.64 -12.46
C SER A 48 -5.84 -3.01 -11.78
N PRO A 49 -5.64 -4.10 -12.54
CA PRO A 49 -5.34 -5.40 -11.97
C PRO A 49 -3.92 -5.43 -11.39
N LEU A 50 -3.75 -6.10 -10.27
CA LEU A 50 -2.48 -6.24 -9.55
C LEU A 50 -2.41 -7.59 -8.83
N ASP A 51 -1.22 -8.16 -8.85
CA ASP A 51 -0.90 -9.31 -8.02
C ASP A 51 -0.24 -8.84 -6.71
N PHE A 52 -0.58 -9.50 -5.61
CA PHE A 52 -0.02 -9.18 -4.31
C PHE A 52 0.65 -10.38 -3.66
N LEU A 53 1.93 -10.23 -3.35
CA LEU A 53 2.62 -11.11 -2.41
C LEU A 53 2.12 -10.83 -0.99
N ILE A 54 1.80 -11.89 -0.25
CA ILE A 54 1.31 -11.80 1.12
C ILE A 54 2.46 -11.94 2.12
N VAL A 55 2.66 -10.89 2.90
CA VAL A 55 3.65 -10.83 3.98
C VAL A 55 2.95 -10.67 5.33
N PRO A 56 3.54 -11.14 6.44
CA PRO A 56 2.97 -10.91 7.77
C PRO A 56 2.98 -9.42 8.15
N ARG A 57 4.02 -8.70 7.71
CA ARG A 57 4.25 -7.28 7.99
C ARG A 57 5.09 -6.66 6.88
N ILE A 58 4.80 -5.42 6.53
CA ILE A 58 5.57 -4.65 5.52
C ILE A 58 6.63 -3.80 6.20
N THR A 59 6.23 -3.00 7.18
CA THR A 59 7.08 -2.07 7.93
C THR A 59 6.53 -1.89 9.34
N ASP A 60 7.30 -1.19 10.17
CA ASP A 60 6.82 -0.61 11.43
C ASP A 60 5.77 0.48 11.19
N PHE A 61 5.40 1.20 12.25
CA PHE A 61 4.39 2.24 12.12
C PHE A 61 4.93 3.38 11.24
N VAL A 62 4.11 3.82 10.30
CA VAL A 62 4.41 4.94 9.40
C VAL A 62 3.34 6.01 9.58
N PRO A 63 3.73 7.29 9.77
CA PRO A 63 5.08 7.72 10.13
C PRO A 63 5.48 7.16 11.50
N SER A 64 6.78 6.94 11.73
CA SER A 64 7.26 6.44 13.03
C SER A 64 7.06 7.46 14.17
N ILE A 65 7.04 8.74 13.81
CA ILE A 65 6.75 9.87 14.69
C ILE A 65 5.68 10.72 14.02
N GLN A 66 4.65 11.10 14.76
CA GLN A 66 3.61 11.99 14.26
C GLN A 66 4.21 13.35 13.86
N PRO A 67 4.10 13.77 12.58
CA PRO A 67 4.59 15.07 12.14
C PRO A 67 3.76 16.21 12.75
N ASN A 68 4.42 17.34 13.00
CA ASN A 68 3.74 18.56 13.41
C ASN A 68 3.15 19.26 12.18
N LEU A 69 1.82 19.16 12.01
CA LEU A 69 1.10 19.75 10.87
C LEU A 69 0.57 21.17 11.11
N LYS A 70 1.07 21.90 12.13
CA LYS A 70 0.62 23.28 12.42
C LYS A 70 0.92 24.30 11.30
N ASN A 71 1.61 23.90 10.22
CA ASN A 71 1.86 24.75 9.06
C ASN A 71 0.59 24.93 8.21
N LYS A 72 0.28 26.19 7.82
CA LYS A 72 -0.89 26.54 6.99
C LYS A 72 -1.03 25.69 5.72
N ARG A 73 0.09 25.23 5.13
CA ARG A 73 0.13 24.39 3.92
C ARG A 73 -0.66 23.07 4.04
N PHE A 74 -0.82 22.52 5.25
CA PHE A 74 -1.54 21.25 5.45
C PHE A 74 -3.02 21.46 5.79
N ASN A 75 -3.44 22.69 6.10
CA ASN A 75 -4.84 22.98 6.44
C ASN A 75 -5.74 22.93 5.21
N ASP A 76 -5.20 23.24 4.02
CA ASP A 76 -5.95 23.29 2.77
C ASP A 76 -6.05 21.91 2.08
N ILE A 77 -5.38 20.89 2.62
CA ILE A 77 -5.44 19.54 2.05
C ILE A 77 -6.75 18.87 2.47
N ASN A 78 -7.61 18.60 1.49
CA ASN A 78 -8.75 17.73 1.71
C ASN A 78 -8.27 16.29 1.96
N ARG A 79 -8.32 15.83 3.21
CA ARG A 79 -7.86 14.49 3.60
C ARG A 79 -8.73 13.37 3.03
N SER A 80 -9.99 13.62 2.70
CA SER A 80 -10.91 12.57 2.24
C SER A 80 -10.59 12.05 0.83
N ILE A 81 -9.78 12.79 0.07
CA ILE A 81 -9.34 12.38 -1.28
C ILE A 81 -7.96 11.73 -1.30
N LEU A 82 -7.30 11.62 -0.13
CA LEU A 82 -6.00 10.96 -0.03
C LEU A 82 -6.18 9.45 0.04
N ALA A 83 -5.20 8.70 -0.50
CA ALA A 83 -5.17 7.24 -0.38
C ALA A 83 -5.05 6.78 1.08
N ASP A 84 -4.38 7.57 1.93
CA ASP A 84 -4.35 7.42 3.37
C ASP A 84 -4.79 8.74 4.04
N PRO A 85 -6.07 8.86 4.44
CA PRO A 85 -6.56 10.04 5.15
C PRO A 85 -5.88 10.26 6.52
N SER A 86 -5.25 9.22 7.06
CA SER A 86 -4.53 9.20 8.34
C SER A 86 -3.01 9.20 8.19
N PHE A 87 -2.48 9.65 7.04
CA PHE A 87 -1.05 9.65 6.72
C PHE A 87 -0.14 10.33 7.76
N ASP A 88 -0.70 11.16 8.65
CA ASP A 88 -0.01 11.89 9.70
C ASP A 88 -0.03 11.20 11.06
N LYS A 89 -0.67 10.05 11.17
CA LYS A 89 -0.76 9.27 12.41
C LYS A 89 0.03 7.98 12.25
N PRO A 90 0.88 7.61 13.22
CA PRO A 90 1.57 6.33 13.19
C PRO A 90 0.59 5.17 12.99
N GLY A 91 0.73 4.47 11.87
CA GLY A 91 -0.18 3.41 11.46
C GLY A 91 0.54 2.27 10.75
N LYS A 92 -0.12 1.10 10.69
CA LYS A 92 0.38 -0.03 9.91
C LYS A 92 0.09 0.20 8.43
N ILE A 93 0.99 -0.27 7.57
CA ILE A 93 0.77 -0.31 6.12
C ILE A 93 0.12 -1.63 5.74
N ASP A 94 -1.04 -1.56 5.09
CA ASP A 94 -1.79 -2.74 4.62
C ASP A 94 -1.27 -3.28 3.28
N MET A 95 -0.84 -2.40 2.39
CA MET A 95 -0.35 -2.76 1.07
C MET A 95 0.63 -1.72 0.53
N ILE A 96 1.62 -2.19 -0.22
CA ILE A 96 2.52 -1.38 -1.04
C ILE A 96 2.27 -1.82 -2.48
N ILE A 97 2.17 -0.83 -3.36
CA ILE A 97 2.14 -1.00 -4.81
C ILE A 97 3.53 -0.66 -5.32
N GLY A 98 4.09 -1.49 -6.20
CA GLY A 98 5.40 -1.24 -6.76
C GLY A 98 5.40 -0.09 -7.77
N ALA A 99 6.57 0.21 -8.31
CA ALA A 99 6.72 1.29 -9.29
C ALA A 99 6.04 0.97 -10.64
N GLU A 100 5.61 -0.27 -10.88
CA GLU A 100 4.95 -0.68 -12.12
C GLU A 100 3.70 0.14 -12.48
N LEU A 101 2.99 0.66 -11.47
CA LEU A 101 1.81 1.51 -11.69
C LEU A 101 2.08 3.01 -11.52
N PHE A 102 3.32 3.42 -11.23
CA PHE A 102 3.63 4.80 -10.85
C PHE A 102 3.13 5.82 -11.88
N TYR A 103 3.51 5.64 -13.16
CA TYR A 103 3.10 6.54 -14.24
C TYR A 103 1.64 6.42 -14.63
N GLN A 104 0.97 5.31 -14.29
CA GLN A 104 -0.44 5.12 -14.59
C GLN A 104 -1.36 5.78 -13.56
N ILE A 105 -0.89 5.89 -12.31
CA ILE A 105 -1.65 6.49 -11.19
C ILE A 105 -1.43 8.01 -11.11
N LEU A 106 -0.30 8.52 -11.60
CA LEU A 106 -0.04 9.95 -11.64
C LEU A 106 -1.04 10.68 -12.55
N LYS A 107 -1.68 11.72 -12.01
CA LYS A 107 -2.50 12.64 -12.82
C LYS A 107 -1.61 13.52 -13.69
N ASP A 108 -2.12 13.87 -14.87
CA ASP A 108 -1.46 14.78 -15.81
C ASP A 108 -0.89 16.03 -15.12
N GLY A 109 0.34 16.39 -15.51
CA GLY A 109 1.03 17.57 -15.00
C GLY A 109 1.68 17.44 -13.62
N ARG A 110 1.64 16.26 -12.98
CA ARG A 110 2.38 15.97 -11.74
C ARG A 110 3.67 15.20 -12.07
N LYS A 111 4.82 15.80 -11.74
CA LYS A 111 6.17 15.22 -11.87
C LYS A 111 6.74 14.92 -10.48
#